data_AF-A0A2D6AIA1-F1
#
_entry.id   AF-A0A2D6AIA1-F1
#
_cell.length_a   1.000
_cell.length_b   1.000
_cell.length_c   1.000
_cell.angle_alpha   90.00
_cell.angle_beta   90.00
_cell.angle_gamma   90.00
#
_symmetry.space_group_name_H-M   'P 1'
#
loop_
_entity.id
_entity.type
_entity.pdbx_description
1 polymer ?
#
loop_
_entity_poly.entity_id
_entity_poly.type
_entity_poly.pdbx_seq_one_letter_code
_entity_poly.pdbx_strand_id
1 'polypeptide(L)'
;MFLHHKHKHKIMDDIKILERLNSEELTNQMKEIPMGNSEFQSAILTDNTHASARRVRHILLQLKQSRDALFSAGIKIRKYSIQIEQLKEKIEEELDPHKIDLMQLKIEEKIYHVKSSTILISDTISEVKNYLNELDTLPKFNREEFEKEELNYWHDRILKDAENQIDSMNTINEGTIQTLRKLGYSIKRSEKGIAVIPISETSIGLMEKLLIEKK
;
A
#
# COMPACT_ATOMS: atom_id res chain seq x y z
N MET A 1 13.63 -49.19 -14.78
CA MET A 1 14.86 -48.44 -14.48
C MET A 1 14.86 -46.98 -15.01
N PHE A 2 14.00 -46.59 -15.95
CA PHE A 2 13.99 -45.22 -16.53
C PHE A 2 13.25 -44.14 -15.72
N LEU A 3 12.32 -44.50 -14.82
CA LEU A 3 11.56 -43.53 -14.01
C LEU A 3 12.39 -42.88 -12.89
N HIS A 4 13.37 -43.59 -12.33
CA HIS A 4 14.26 -43.06 -11.29
C HIS A 4 15.24 -42.00 -11.82
N HIS A 5 15.65 -42.10 -13.09
CA HIS A 5 16.62 -41.16 -13.66
C HIS A 5 16.00 -39.80 -14.02
N LYS A 6 14.77 -39.79 -14.54
CA LYS A 6 14.02 -38.54 -14.82
C LYS A 6 13.69 -37.75 -13.55
N HIS A 7 13.33 -38.43 -12.47
CA HIS A 7 13.07 -37.77 -11.18
C HIS A 7 14.32 -37.16 -10.57
N LYS A 8 15.47 -37.86 -10.59
CA LYS A 8 16.75 -37.31 -10.12
C LYS A 8 17.19 -36.08 -10.92
N HIS A 9 17.03 -36.08 -12.25
CA HIS A 9 17.38 -34.94 -13.07
C HIS A 9 16.53 -33.71 -12.75
N LYS A 10 15.21 -33.88 -12.62
CA LYS A 10 14.30 -32.78 -12.25
C LYS A 10 14.64 -32.18 -10.88
N ILE A 11 14.91 -33.02 -9.88
CA ILE A 11 15.30 -32.57 -8.53
C ILE A 11 16.60 -31.75 -8.58
N MET A 12 17.57 -32.17 -9.40
CA MET A 12 18.85 -31.48 -9.52
C MET A 12 18.73 -30.13 -10.25
N ASP A 13 17.82 -30.01 -11.20
CA ASP A 13 17.49 -28.73 -11.84
C ASP A 13 16.74 -27.81 -10.87
N ASP A 14 15.81 -28.34 -10.07
CA ASP A 14 15.09 -27.61 -9.03
C ASP A 14 16.06 -27.09 -7.93
N ILE A 15 17.06 -27.88 -7.54
CA ILE A 15 18.11 -27.46 -6.59
C ILE A 15 18.93 -26.29 -7.16
N LYS A 16 19.33 -26.34 -8.42
CA LYS A 16 20.07 -25.23 -9.06
C LYS A 16 19.26 -23.93 -9.09
N ILE A 17 17.95 -24.03 -9.29
CA ILE A 17 17.05 -22.87 -9.21
C ILE A 17 17.05 -22.30 -7.79
N LEU A 18 16.93 -23.15 -6.77
CA LEU A 18 16.97 -22.73 -5.37
C LEU A 18 18.32 -22.11 -4.97
N GLU A 19 19.44 -22.68 -5.44
CA GLU A 19 20.78 -22.12 -5.25
C GLU A 19 20.88 -20.72 -5.84
N ARG A 20 20.37 -20.52 -7.06
CA ARG A 20 20.33 -19.21 -7.70
C ARG A 20 19.45 -18.22 -6.92
N LEU A 21 18.28 -18.65 -6.45
CA LEU A 21 17.39 -17.81 -5.64
C LEU A 21 18.02 -17.38 -4.31
N ASN A 22 18.88 -18.22 -3.75
CA ASN A 22 19.61 -17.93 -2.51
C ASN A 22 20.98 -17.25 -2.72
N SER A 23 21.34 -16.95 -3.98
CA SER A 23 22.61 -16.31 -4.29
C SER A 23 22.69 -14.89 -3.71
N GLU A 24 23.91 -14.51 -3.32
CA GLU A 24 24.20 -13.17 -2.81
C GLU A 24 24.02 -12.10 -3.89
N GLU A 25 24.36 -12.42 -5.14
CA GLU A 25 24.15 -11.54 -6.29
C GLU A 25 22.67 -11.14 -6.43
N LEU A 26 21.76 -12.12 -6.47
CA LEU A 26 20.33 -11.85 -6.61
C LEU A 26 19.78 -11.12 -5.39
N THR A 27 20.25 -11.50 -4.19
CA THR A 27 19.88 -10.81 -2.94
C THR A 27 20.28 -9.34 -2.97
N ASN A 28 21.46 -9.01 -3.50
CA ASN A 28 21.91 -7.63 -3.62
C ASN A 28 21.10 -6.87 -4.68
N GLN A 29 20.81 -7.48 -5.83
CA GLN A 29 19.92 -6.88 -6.83
C GLN A 29 18.52 -6.56 -6.25
N MET A 30 17.96 -7.46 -5.43
CA MET A 30 16.68 -7.24 -4.75
C MET A 30 16.70 -6.09 -3.73
N LYS A 31 17.87 -5.69 -3.22
CA LYS A 31 17.99 -4.51 -2.34
C LYS A 31 18.08 -3.20 -3.12
N GLU A 32 18.63 -3.24 -4.33
CA GLU A 32 18.82 -2.07 -5.18
C GLU A 32 17.52 -1.67 -5.92
N ILE A 33 16.67 -2.65 -6.22
CA ILE A 33 15.42 -2.42 -6.95
C ILE A 33 14.26 -2.38 -5.94
N PRO A 34 13.48 -1.28 -5.87
CA PRO A 34 12.27 -1.24 -5.04
C PRO A 34 11.30 -2.33 -5.47
N MET A 35 10.84 -3.15 -4.52
CA MET A 35 9.86 -4.21 -4.83
C MET A 35 8.42 -3.67 -4.85
N GLY A 36 8.19 -2.52 -4.22
CA GLY A 36 6.93 -1.77 -4.24
C GLY A 36 6.81 -0.79 -5.41
N ASN A 37 6.07 0.30 -5.20
CA ASN A 37 5.95 1.36 -6.19
C ASN A 37 7.30 2.06 -6.37
N SER A 38 7.69 2.33 -7.61
CA SER A 38 8.87 3.16 -7.86
C SER A 38 8.63 4.60 -7.40
N GLU A 39 9.71 5.35 -7.18
CA GLU A 39 9.65 6.79 -6.90
C GLU A 39 8.89 7.54 -7.99
N PHE A 40 9.10 7.17 -9.25
CA PHE A 40 8.39 7.75 -10.38
C PHE A 40 6.88 7.49 -10.31
N GLN A 41 6.45 6.26 -10.02
CA GLN A 41 5.04 5.93 -9.85
C GLN A 41 4.44 6.71 -8.67
N SER A 42 5.20 6.81 -7.58
CA SER A 42 4.77 7.50 -6.36
C SER A 42 4.65 9.02 -6.55
N ALA A 43 5.49 9.62 -7.40
CA ALA A 43 5.45 11.06 -7.67
C ALA A 43 4.43 11.45 -8.76
N ILE A 44 4.28 10.63 -9.81
CA ILE A 44 3.54 11.01 -11.01
C ILE A 44 2.18 10.31 -11.13
N LEU A 45 2.10 9.04 -10.76
CA LEU A 45 0.89 8.23 -10.95
C LEU A 45 0.00 8.17 -9.72
N THR A 46 0.49 8.59 -8.55
CA THR A 46 -0.36 8.72 -7.38
C THR A 46 -1.23 9.95 -7.55
N ASP A 47 -2.44 9.66 -7.98
CA ASP A 47 -3.53 10.56 -8.35
C ASP A 47 -3.49 11.90 -7.58
N ASN A 48 -3.06 12.97 -8.26
CA ASN A 48 -3.20 14.37 -7.82
C ASN A 48 -4.67 14.81 -7.73
N THR A 49 -5.63 13.89 -7.89
CA THR A 49 -7.07 14.12 -7.79
C THR A 49 -7.62 13.96 -6.37
N HIS A 50 -6.80 13.52 -5.41
CA HIS A 50 -7.20 13.50 -4.01
C HIS A 50 -7.00 14.88 -3.37
N ALA A 51 -8.01 15.34 -2.63
CA ALA A 51 -7.83 16.45 -1.70
C ALA A 51 -6.61 16.16 -0.79
N SER A 52 -5.80 17.19 -0.54
CA SER A 52 -4.55 17.12 0.23
C SER A 52 -4.70 16.32 1.53
N ALA A 53 -5.82 16.49 2.25
CA ALA A 53 -6.13 15.72 3.47
C ALA A 53 -6.17 14.20 3.25
N ARG A 54 -6.77 13.71 2.17
CA ARG A 54 -6.84 12.26 1.89
C ARG A 54 -5.48 11.69 1.55
N ARG A 55 -4.63 12.46 0.85
CA ARG A 55 -3.25 12.06 0.57
C ARG A 55 -2.43 11.95 1.85
N VAL A 56 -2.53 12.94 2.74
CA VAL A 56 -1.91 12.90 4.07
C VAL A 56 -2.38 11.67 4.86
N ARG A 57 -3.70 11.40 4.91
CA ARG A 57 -4.23 10.19 5.57
C ARG A 57 -3.65 8.90 4.98
N HIS A 58 -3.56 8.80 3.67
CA HIS A 58 -2.99 7.64 3.00
C HIS A 58 -1.53 7.42 3.41
N ILE A 59 -0.70 8.46 3.33
CA ILE A 59 0.71 8.39 3.71
C ILE A 59 0.87 7.98 5.18
N LEU A 60 0.09 8.58 6.09
CA LEU A 60 0.12 8.22 7.51
C LEU A 60 -0.27 6.76 7.77
N LEU A 61 -1.22 6.22 7.02
CA LEU A 61 -1.59 4.80 7.08
C LEU A 61 -0.44 3.90 6.61
N GLN A 62 0.21 4.25 5.51
CA GLN A 62 1.36 3.50 4.99
C GLN A 62 2.53 3.54 5.97
N LEU A 63 2.90 4.73 6.47
CA LEU A 63 3.95 4.88 7.50
C LEU A 63 3.68 4.04 8.74
N LYS A 64 2.42 3.95 9.20
CA LYS A 64 2.03 3.08 10.31
C LYS A 64 2.27 1.60 9.97
N GLN A 65 1.85 1.15 8.80
CA GLN A 65 2.05 -0.24 8.35
C GLN A 65 3.54 -0.57 8.23
N SER A 66 4.32 0.29 7.58
CA SER A 66 5.77 0.16 7.45
C SER A 66 6.47 0.11 8.80
N ARG A 67 6.09 0.97 9.75
CA ARG A 67 6.62 0.94 11.13
C ARG A 67 6.36 -0.39 11.82
N ASP A 68 5.12 -0.89 11.76
CA ASP A 68 4.74 -2.15 12.40
C ASP A 68 5.48 -3.34 11.75
N ALA A 69 5.71 -3.29 10.43
CA ALA A 69 6.50 -4.28 9.67
C ALA A 69 7.99 -4.25 10.05
N LEU A 70 8.61 -3.06 10.09
CA LEU A 70 10.01 -2.88 10.48
C LEU A 70 10.27 -3.38 11.91
N PHE A 71 9.38 -3.04 12.84
CA PHE A 71 9.48 -3.51 14.22
C PHE A 71 9.43 -5.05 14.30
N SER A 72 8.45 -5.65 13.63
CA SER A 72 8.27 -7.11 13.61
C SER A 72 9.47 -7.82 12.97
N ALA A 73 9.99 -7.29 11.87
CA ALA A 73 11.17 -7.81 11.19
C ALA A 73 12.42 -7.72 12.07
N GLY A 74 12.63 -6.59 12.75
CA GLY A 74 13.74 -6.40 13.70
C GLY A 74 13.71 -7.40 14.85
N ILE A 75 12.53 -7.64 15.44
CA ILE A 75 12.34 -8.67 16.48
C ILE A 75 12.65 -10.06 15.93
N LYS A 76 12.18 -10.37 14.72
CA LYS A 76 12.42 -11.67 14.07
C LYS A 76 13.89 -11.94 13.81
N ILE A 77 14.63 -10.94 13.31
CA ILE A 77 16.09 -11.04 13.13
C ILE A 77 16.77 -11.34 14.46
N ARG A 78 16.50 -10.52 15.49
CA ARG A 78 17.13 -10.70 16.80
C ARG A 78 16.83 -12.07 17.40
N LYS A 79 15.58 -12.53 17.32
CA LYS A 79 15.16 -13.85 17.80
C LYS A 79 15.92 -14.96 17.09
N TYR A 80 16.03 -14.90 15.76
CA TYR A 80 16.68 -15.96 14.99
C TYR A 80 18.20 -15.93 15.12
N SER A 81 18.83 -14.76 15.25
CA SER A 81 20.26 -14.67 15.57
C SER A 81 20.58 -15.36 16.91
N ILE A 82 19.78 -15.12 17.95
CA ILE A 82 19.97 -15.80 19.25
C ILE A 82 19.79 -17.32 19.11
N GLN A 83 18.76 -17.77 18.38
CA GLN A 83 18.52 -19.20 18.17
C GLN A 83 19.63 -19.88 17.36
N ILE A 84 20.23 -19.18 16.41
CA ILE A 84 21.38 -19.69 15.64
C ILE A 84 22.57 -19.91 16.58
N GLU A 85 22.92 -18.94 17.41
CA GLU A 85 24.05 -19.07 18.36
C GLU A 85 23.79 -20.21 19.36
N GLN A 86 22.58 -20.31 19.92
CA GLN A 86 22.21 -21.42 20.79
C GLN A 86 22.28 -22.80 20.11
N LEU A 87 22.00 -22.88 18.81
CA LEU A 87 22.11 -24.13 18.05
C LEU A 87 23.57 -24.47 17.76
N LYS A 88 24.42 -23.47 17.48
CA LYS A 88 25.86 -23.67 17.30
C LYS A 88 26.51 -24.22 18.57
N GLU A 89 26.23 -23.60 19.71
CA GLU A 89 26.73 -24.07 21.02
C GLU A 89 26.32 -25.54 21.28
N LYS A 90 25.07 -25.91 20.96
CA LYS A 90 24.58 -27.29 21.14
C LYS A 90 25.23 -28.30 20.21
N ILE A 91 25.65 -27.89 19.01
CA ILE A 91 26.33 -28.77 18.07
C ILE A 91 27.71 -29.19 18.60
N GLU A 92 28.40 -28.30 19.34
CA GLU A 92 29.73 -28.60 19.89
C GLU A 92 29.71 -29.72 20.94
N GLU A 93 28.57 -29.92 21.61
CA GLU A 93 28.37 -30.91 22.67
C GLU A 93 27.63 -32.18 22.21
N GLU A 94 27.07 -32.19 21.00
CA GLU A 94 26.27 -33.31 20.48
C GLU A 94 27.17 -34.40 19.87
N LEU A 95 26.84 -35.67 20.15
CA LEU A 95 27.62 -36.81 19.67
C LEU A 95 26.91 -37.57 18.56
N ASP A 96 25.58 -37.45 18.46
CA ASP A 96 24.79 -38.11 17.43
C ASP A 96 24.88 -37.34 16.10
N PRO A 97 25.50 -37.92 15.05
CA PRO A 97 25.66 -37.24 13.76
C PRO A 97 24.33 -36.82 13.14
N HIS A 98 23.26 -37.60 13.32
CA HIS A 98 21.95 -37.27 12.75
C HIS A 98 21.30 -36.06 13.44
N LYS A 99 21.55 -35.88 14.74
CA LYS A 99 21.07 -34.69 15.44
C LYS A 99 21.87 -33.45 15.05
N ILE A 100 23.18 -33.60 14.85
CA ILE A 100 24.04 -32.53 14.33
C ILE A 100 23.49 -32.07 12.97
N ASP A 101 23.25 -32.98 12.04
CA ASP A 101 22.71 -32.68 10.71
C ASP A 101 21.37 -31.93 10.80
N LEU A 102 20.44 -32.41 11.65
CA LEU A 102 19.15 -31.75 11.86
C LEU A 102 19.28 -30.35 12.48
N MET A 103 20.26 -30.13 13.37
CA MET A 103 20.55 -28.82 13.93
C MET A 103 21.15 -27.87 12.90
N GLN A 104 22.02 -28.35 12.02
CA GLN A 104 22.58 -27.57 10.92
C GLN A 104 21.48 -27.11 9.94
N LEU A 105 20.56 -28.00 9.56
CA LEU A 105 19.41 -27.64 8.73
C LEU A 105 18.52 -26.56 9.39
N LYS A 106 18.34 -26.63 10.71
CA LYS A 106 17.63 -25.59 11.46
C LYS A 106 18.38 -24.26 11.44
N ILE A 107 19.71 -24.28 11.55
CA ILE A 107 20.52 -23.07 11.42
C ILE A 107 20.33 -22.45 10.03
N GLU A 108 20.40 -23.25 8.98
CA GLU A 108 20.20 -22.79 7.59
C GLU A 108 18.83 -22.13 7.39
N GLU A 109 17.76 -22.76 7.88
CA GLU A 109 16.40 -22.21 7.85
C GLU A 109 16.32 -20.83 8.56
N LYS A 110 16.98 -20.72 9.72
CA LYS A 110 16.98 -19.48 10.50
C LYS A 110 17.82 -18.39 9.82
N ILE A 111 18.95 -18.75 9.22
CA ILE A 111 19.76 -17.84 8.40
C ILE A 111 18.94 -17.31 7.23
N TYR A 112 18.21 -18.17 6.52
CA TYR A 112 17.33 -17.76 5.43
C TYR A 112 16.30 -16.73 5.91
N HIS A 113 15.65 -16.97 7.06
CA HIS A 113 14.70 -16.00 7.60
C HIS A 113 15.33 -14.67 8.01
N VAL A 114 16.56 -14.68 8.54
CA VAL A 114 17.31 -13.44 8.82
C VAL A 114 17.55 -12.69 7.50
N LYS A 115 18.09 -13.36 6.48
CA LYS A 115 18.33 -12.75 5.16
C LYS A 115 17.05 -12.15 4.55
N SER A 116 15.96 -12.92 4.52
CA SER A 116 14.66 -12.47 4.01
C SER A 116 14.13 -11.25 4.78
N SER A 117 14.26 -11.24 6.10
CA SER A 117 13.83 -10.10 6.92
C SER A 117 14.70 -8.87 6.69
N THR A 118 15.99 -9.04 6.42
CA THR A 118 16.90 -7.94 6.08
C THR A 118 16.53 -7.29 4.74
N ILE A 119 16.16 -8.09 3.73
CA ILE A 119 15.68 -7.56 2.44
C ILE A 119 14.41 -6.74 2.66
N LEU A 120 13.44 -7.28 3.41
CA LEU A 120 12.20 -6.56 3.75
C LEU A 120 12.50 -5.22 4.44
N ILE A 121 13.39 -5.21 5.44
CA ILE A 121 13.77 -3.98 6.15
C ILE A 121 14.37 -2.96 5.17
N SER A 122 15.27 -3.39 4.28
CA SER A 122 15.91 -2.51 3.31
C SER A 122 14.88 -1.83 2.41
N ASP A 123 13.97 -2.61 1.83
CA ASP A 123 12.92 -2.12 0.92
C ASP A 123 11.94 -1.20 1.65
N THR A 124 11.45 -1.62 2.83
CA THR A 124 10.53 -0.81 3.64
C THR A 124 11.16 0.50 4.10
N ILE A 125 12.47 0.55 4.38
CA ILE A 125 13.16 1.81 4.72
C ILE A 125 13.14 2.79 3.54
N SER A 126 13.38 2.30 2.32
CA SER A 126 13.32 3.13 1.12
C SER A 126 11.92 3.72 0.91
N GLU A 127 10.87 2.91 1.07
CA GLU A 127 9.48 3.40 1.02
C GLU A 127 9.19 4.43 2.10
N VAL A 128 9.61 4.20 3.34
CA VAL A 128 9.42 5.14 4.45
C VAL A 128 10.08 6.49 4.16
N LYS A 129 11.28 6.49 3.57
CA LYS A 129 11.94 7.75 3.16
C LYS A 129 11.10 8.51 2.15
N ASN A 130 10.54 7.83 1.15
CA ASN A 130 9.70 8.46 0.15
C ASN A 130 8.43 9.06 0.77
N TYR A 131 7.76 8.30 1.64
CA TYR A 131 6.59 8.78 2.35
C TYR A 131 6.87 9.97 3.28
N LEU A 132 8.01 9.98 3.97
CA LEU A 132 8.40 11.11 4.83
C LEU A 132 8.70 12.35 3.99
N ASN A 133 9.48 12.21 2.91
CA ASN A 133 9.78 13.31 2.00
C ASN A 133 8.50 13.92 1.42
N GLU A 134 7.54 13.09 1.01
CA GLU A 134 6.27 13.57 0.51
C GLU A 134 5.42 14.23 1.61
N LEU A 135 5.35 13.63 2.80
CA LEU A 135 4.58 14.18 3.92
C LEU A 135 5.08 15.57 4.33
N ASP A 136 6.39 15.82 4.24
CA ASP A 136 7.01 17.12 4.53
C ASP A 136 6.59 18.22 3.54
N THR A 137 6.14 17.85 2.33
CA THR A 137 5.62 18.80 1.32
C THR A 137 4.13 19.08 1.44
N LEU A 138 3.39 18.26 2.20
CA LEU A 138 1.94 18.35 2.30
C LEU A 138 1.50 19.23 3.48
N PRO A 139 0.34 19.88 3.38
CA PRO A 139 -0.24 20.62 4.50
C PRO A 139 -0.53 19.69 5.68
N LYS A 140 -0.38 20.23 6.89
CA LYS A 140 -0.72 19.52 8.12
C LYS A 140 -2.19 19.76 8.44
N PHE A 141 -2.88 18.68 8.75
CA PHE A 141 -4.28 18.71 9.14
C PHE A 141 -4.43 18.26 10.59
N ASN A 142 -5.19 19.01 11.37
CA ASN A 142 -5.84 18.46 12.54
C ASN A 142 -7.10 17.68 12.13
N ARG A 143 -7.74 17.02 13.09
CA ARG A 143 -8.92 16.19 12.81
C ARG A 143 -10.10 16.99 12.25
N GLU A 144 -10.37 18.17 12.77
CA GLU A 144 -11.49 19.01 12.33
C GLU A 144 -11.26 19.52 10.90
N GLU A 145 -10.04 19.95 10.59
CA GLU A 145 -9.64 20.37 9.24
C GLU A 145 -9.75 19.22 8.23
N PHE A 146 -9.32 18.01 8.62
CA PHE A 146 -9.46 16.81 7.79
C PHE A 146 -10.93 16.51 7.48
N GLU A 147 -11.82 16.49 8.48
CA GLU A 147 -13.25 16.21 8.26
C GLU A 147 -13.91 17.29 7.38
N LYS A 148 -13.47 18.55 7.50
CA LYS A 148 -13.94 19.64 6.64
C LYS A 148 -13.48 19.45 5.19
N GLU A 149 -12.21 19.13 4.95
CA GLU A 149 -11.74 18.82 3.59
C GLU A 149 -12.41 17.57 3.01
N GLU A 150 -12.66 16.55 3.84
CA GLU A 150 -13.31 15.32 3.43
C GLU A 150 -14.75 15.58 2.97
N LEU A 151 -15.48 16.44 3.69
CA LEU A 151 -16.80 16.91 3.30
C LEU A 151 -16.74 17.61 1.93
N ASN A 152 -15.85 18.59 1.76
CA ASN A 152 -15.70 19.35 0.51
C ASN A 152 -15.38 18.44 -0.68
N TYR A 153 -14.45 17.51 -0.50
CA TYR A 153 -14.12 16.53 -1.53
C TYR A 153 -15.36 15.74 -1.96
N TRP A 154 -16.21 15.31 -1.02
CA TRP A 154 -17.42 14.55 -1.36
C TRP A 154 -18.48 15.41 -2.05
N HIS A 155 -18.58 16.69 -1.71
CA HIS A 155 -19.38 17.67 -2.47
C HIS A 155 -18.90 17.75 -3.92
N ASP A 156 -17.61 18.02 -4.14
CA ASP A 156 -17.04 18.19 -5.49
C ASP A 156 -17.17 16.91 -6.32
N ARG A 157 -16.86 15.76 -5.71
CA ARG A 157 -16.91 14.46 -6.38
C ARG A 157 -18.32 14.12 -6.84
N ILE A 158 -19.33 14.30 -5.99
CA ILE A 158 -20.70 13.92 -6.35
C ILE A 158 -21.32 14.89 -7.35
N LEU A 159 -20.96 16.18 -7.29
CA LEU A 159 -21.40 17.17 -8.26
C LEU A 159 -20.79 16.89 -9.63
N LYS A 160 -19.50 16.57 -9.68
CA LYS A 160 -18.82 16.20 -10.93
C LYS A 160 -19.38 14.90 -11.52
N ASP A 161 -19.71 13.92 -10.68
CA ASP A 161 -20.40 12.71 -11.13
C ASP A 161 -21.79 13.02 -11.72
N ALA A 162 -22.56 13.89 -11.06
CA ALA A 162 -23.86 14.32 -11.58
C ALA A 162 -23.73 15.08 -12.91
N GLU A 163 -22.74 15.97 -13.04
CA GLU A 163 -22.42 16.69 -14.27
C GLU A 163 -22.07 15.71 -15.41
N ASN A 164 -21.15 14.77 -15.16
CA ASN A 164 -20.79 13.76 -16.16
C ASN A 164 -21.99 12.92 -16.60
N GLN A 165 -22.91 12.58 -15.70
CA GLN A 165 -24.12 11.83 -16.03
C GLN A 165 -25.13 12.67 -16.84
N ILE A 166 -25.26 13.97 -16.53
CA ILE A 166 -26.05 14.90 -17.34
C ILE A 166 -25.47 15.01 -18.75
N ASP A 167 -24.15 15.17 -18.87
CA ASP A 167 -23.47 15.33 -20.15
C ASP A 167 -23.54 14.08 -21.02
N SER A 168 -23.46 12.90 -20.41
CA SER A 168 -23.46 11.61 -21.12
C SER A 168 -24.86 11.04 -21.38
N MET A 169 -25.76 11.12 -20.40
CA MET A 169 -27.04 10.41 -20.39
C MET A 169 -28.25 11.33 -20.24
N ASN A 170 -28.05 12.64 -20.09
CA ASN A 170 -29.09 13.64 -19.80
C ASN A 170 -30.02 13.24 -18.64
N THR A 171 -29.50 12.44 -17.71
CA THR A 171 -30.19 11.91 -16.54
C THR A 171 -29.18 11.76 -15.40
N ILE A 172 -29.65 11.81 -14.16
CA ILE A 172 -28.85 11.46 -12.99
C ILE A 172 -29.42 10.17 -12.43
N ASN A 173 -28.56 9.21 -12.12
CA ASN A 173 -28.95 7.95 -11.54
C ASN A 173 -29.48 8.13 -10.10
N GLU A 174 -30.22 7.13 -9.61
CA GLU A 174 -30.84 7.23 -8.28
C GLU A 174 -29.80 7.29 -7.14
N GLY A 175 -28.68 6.59 -7.25
CA GLY A 175 -27.63 6.57 -6.23
C GLY A 175 -26.98 7.95 -6.02
N THR A 176 -26.67 8.65 -7.10
CA THR A 176 -26.14 10.02 -7.11
C THR A 176 -27.19 10.99 -6.56
N ILE A 177 -28.47 10.85 -6.93
CA ILE A 177 -29.59 11.63 -6.37
C ILE A 177 -29.72 11.46 -4.85
N GLN A 178 -29.66 10.22 -4.35
CA GLN A 178 -29.76 9.94 -2.91
C GLN A 178 -28.58 10.56 -2.16
N THR A 179 -27.38 10.49 -2.72
CA THR A 179 -26.16 11.05 -2.12
C THR A 179 -26.20 12.57 -2.09
N LEU A 180 -26.61 13.21 -3.19
CA LEU A 180 -26.84 14.65 -3.26
C LEU A 180 -27.84 15.13 -2.19
N ARG A 181 -28.95 14.42 -1.99
CA ARG A 181 -29.93 14.75 -0.94
C ARG A 181 -29.34 14.66 0.46
N LYS A 182 -28.54 13.63 0.75
CA LYS A 182 -27.84 13.48 2.04
C LYS A 182 -26.84 14.62 2.28
N LEU A 183 -26.23 15.14 1.23
CA LEU A 183 -25.32 16.30 1.27
C LEU A 183 -26.06 17.65 1.23
N GLY A 184 -27.40 17.65 1.28
CA GLY A 184 -28.20 18.86 1.37
C GLY A 184 -28.53 19.53 0.04
N TYR A 185 -28.50 18.77 -1.08
CA TYR A 185 -28.96 19.25 -2.39
C TYR A 185 -30.35 18.75 -2.73
N SER A 186 -31.14 19.61 -3.37
CA SER A 186 -32.38 19.29 -4.05
C SER A 186 -32.13 19.15 -5.55
N ILE A 187 -32.82 18.21 -6.19
CA ILE A 187 -32.75 18.03 -7.64
C ILE A 187 -34.10 18.41 -8.23
N LYS A 188 -34.08 19.29 -9.24
CA LYS A 188 -35.27 19.68 -10.01
C LYS A 188 -35.05 19.32 -11.47
N ARG A 189 -36.07 18.73 -12.10
CA ARG A 189 -36.07 18.40 -13.52
C ARG A 189 -37.12 19.25 -14.23
N SER A 190 -36.74 19.83 -15.37
CA SER A 190 -37.60 20.63 -16.23
C SER A 190 -37.38 20.28 -17.70
N GLU A 191 -38.20 20.82 -18.59
CA GLU A 191 -38.00 20.71 -20.05
C GLU A 191 -36.67 21.32 -20.51
N LYS A 192 -36.10 22.26 -19.74
CA LYS A 192 -34.82 22.91 -20.01
C LYS A 192 -33.59 22.13 -19.52
N GLY A 193 -33.79 21.06 -18.74
CA GLY A 193 -32.71 20.24 -18.18
C GLY A 193 -32.88 19.90 -16.70
N ILE A 194 -31.79 19.43 -16.08
CA ILE A 194 -31.71 19.03 -14.68
C ILE A 194 -30.91 20.09 -13.91
N ALA A 195 -31.44 20.53 -12.77
CA ALA A 195 -30.77 21.47 -11.86
C ALA A 195 -30.54 20.82 -10.50
N VAL A 196 -29.34 21.00 -9.96
CA VAL A 196 -28.94 20.60 -8.60
C VAL A 196 -28.78 21.86 -7.76
N ILE A 197 -29.57 22.00 -6.69
CA ILE A 197 -29.75 23.26 -5.94
C ILE A 197 -29.54 22.99 -4.44
N PRO A 198 -28.63 23.69 -3.74
CA PRO A 198 -28.44 23.54 -2.29
C PRO A 198 -29.69 23.98 -1.50
N ILE A 199 -30.01 23.28 -0.41
CA ILE A 199 -31.28 23.43 0.35
C ILE A 199 -31.22 24.52 1.45
N SER A 200 -30.04 24.97 1.93
CA SER A 200 -29.96 26.07 2.93
C SER A 200 -28.58 26.75 3.01
N GLU A 201 -28.54 27.96 3.61
CA GLU A 201 -27.31 28.72 3.88
C GLU A 201 -26.37 28.09 4.93
N THR A 202 -26.84 27.15 5.73
CA THR A 202 -26.00 26.40 6.67
C THR A 202 -24.99 25.48 5.97
N SER A 203 -25.18 25.23 4.67
CA SER A 203 -24.23 24.57 3.77
C SER A 203 -23.24 25.55 3.11
N ILE A 204 -23.44 26.87 3.28
CA ILE A 204 -22.69 27.98 2.66
C ILE A 204 -21.45 28.35 3.50
N GLY A 205 -20.79 27.33 4.06
CA GLY A 205 -19.40 27.48 4.48
C GLY A 205 -18.41 27.49 3.30
N LEU A 206 -18.83 27.06 2.10
CA LEU A 206 -17.98 26.98 0.91
C LEU A 206 -18.72 27.31 -0.39
N MET A 207 -18.59 28.57 -0.79
CA MET A 207 -18.37 29.16 -2.14
C MET A 207 -18.98 28.53 -3.41
N GLU A 208 -19.78 29.39 -4.07
CA GLU A 208 -19.81 29.78 -5.50
C GLU A 208 -20.27 28.82 -6.64
N LYS A 209 -21.51 29.09 -7.07
CA LYS A 209 -22.07 29.17 -8.45
C LYS A 209 -21.51 28.24 -9.54
N LEU A 210 -22.34 27.26 -9.92
CA LEU A 210 -22.47 26.78 -11.30
C LEU A 210 -23.92 26.99 -11.78
N LEU A 211 -24.14 28.04 -12.57
CA LEU A 211 -25.31 28.19 -13.42
C LEU A 211 -24.83 28.07 -14.86
N ILE A 212 -25.09 26.92 -15.51
CA ILE A 212 -24.92 26.77 -16.96
C ILE A 212 -26.29 27.00 -17.59
N GLU A 213 -26.53 28.22 -18.06
CA GLU A 213 -27.66 28.52 -18.94
C GLU A 213 -27.24 28.27 -20.40
N LYS A 214 -27.96 27.40 -21.11
CA LYS A 214 -27.79 27.24 -22.56
C LYS A 214 -28.46 28.42 -23.29
N LYS A 215 -27.69 29.12 -24.13
CA LYS A 215 -28.20 29.93 -25.24
C LYS A 215 -28.61 29.03 -26.40
#